data_AF-A0A948XVI6-F1
#
_entry.id   AF-A0A948XVI6-F1
#
_cell.length_a   1.000
_cell.length_b   1.000
_cell.length_c   1.000
_cell.angle_alpha   90.00
_cell.angle_beta   90.00
_cell.angle_gamma   90.00
#
_symmetry.space_group_name_H-M   'P 1'
#
loop_
_entity.id
_entity.type
_entity.pdbx_description
1 polymer ?
#
loop_
_entity_poly.entity_id
_entity_poly.type
_entity_poly.pdbx_seq_one_letter_code
_entity_poly.pdbx_strand_id
1 'polypeptide(L)'
;MRSDSLYRLTAACLVTHELESTLRLSGNPFAASAHTFTSLDQQIFLWAHVPIVFGLVLLAESGSRTALRYGLCVFAVVHVGLHWFYRDQPVYDFGSLASWALILLAGIFGAAYLVPAKAR
;
A
#
# COMPACT_ATOMS: atom_id res chain seq x y z
N MET A 1 14.64 -13.44 10.79
CA MET A 1 13.46 -13.69 9.92
C MET A 1 13.92 -13.99 8.51
N ARG A 2 13.37 -15.02 7.84
CA ARG A 2 13.66 -15.29 6.41
C ARG A 2 13.22 -14.10 5.56
N SER A 3 13.97 -13.78 4.51
CA SER A 3 13.68 -12.68 3.58
C SER A 3 12.25 -12.75 3.04
N ASP A 4 11.77 -13.96 2.71
CA ASP A 4 10.40 -14.18 2.24
C ASP A 4 9.32 -13.73 3.23
N SER A 5 9.55 -13.87 4.54
CA SER A 5 8.58 -13.45 5.55
C SER A 5 8.43 -11.92 5.60
N LEU A 6 9.51 -11.17 5.39
CA LEU A 6 9.48 -9.71 5.39
C LEU A 6 8.77 -9.17 4.17
N TYR A 7 9.06 -9.76 3.01
CA TYR A 7 8.37 -9.41 1.78
C TYR A 7 6.87 -9.68 1.93
N ARG A 8 6.46 -10.84 2.45
CA ARG A 8 5.05 -11.17 2.67
C ARG A 8 4.35 -10.22 3.65
N LEU A 9 5.04 -9.84 4.73
CA LEU A 9 4.51 -8.84 5.67
C LEU A 9 4.38 -7.46 5.00
N THR A 10 5.36 -7.07 4.19
CA THR A 10 5.31 -5.83 3.40
C THR A 10 4.11 -5.84 2.46
N ALA A 11 3.94 -6.91 1.68
CA ALA A 11 2.84 -7.07 0.75
C ALA A 11 1.48 -7.11 1.46
N ALA A 12 1.36 -7.82 2.57
CA ALA A 12 0.13 -7.89 3.36
C ALA A 12 -0.25 -6.52 3.92
N CYS A 13 0.70 -5.80 4.53
CA CYS A 13 0.46 -4.45 5.05
C CYS A 13 0.08 -3.47 3.94
N LEU A 14 0.78 -3.51 2.80
CA LEU A 14 0.51 -2.65 1.65
C LEU A 14 -0.89 -2.92 1.06
N VAL A 15 -1.25 -4.17 0.82
CA VAL A 15 -2.58 -4.51 0.29
C VAL A 15 -3.68 -4.11 1.28
N THR A 16 -3.46 -4.32 2.58
CA THR A 16 -4.45 -3.94 3.60
C THR A 16 -4.61 -2.41 3.67
N HIS A 17 -3.52 -1.66 3.54
CA HIS A 17 -3.52 -0.19 3.46
C HIS A 17 -4.36 0.32 2.28
N GLU A 18 -4.15 -0.23 1.09
CA GLU A 18 -4.89 0.15 -0.12
C GLU A 18 -6.38 -0.20 -0.01
N LEU A 19 -6.72 -1.36 0.56
CA LEU A 19 -8.10 -1.77 0.80
C LEU A 19 -8.80 -0.87 1.82
N GLU A 20 -8.15 -0.54 2.92
CA GLU A 20 -8.71 0.36 3.94
C GLU A 20 -8.95 1.76 3.37
N SER A 21 -7.97 2.29 2.63
CA SER A 21 -8.06 3.58 1.94
C SER A 21 -9.21 3.60 0.93
N THR A 22 -9.38 2.52 0.17
CA THR A 22 -10.48 2.32 -0.77
C THR A 22 -11.84 2.30 -0.07
N LEU A 23 -11.97 1.55 1.04
CA LEU A 23 -13.20 1.46 1.81
C LEU A 23 -13.61 2.79 2.46
N ARG A 24 -12.64 3.63 2.81
CA ARG A 24 -12.90 4.99 3.29
C ARG A 24 -13.34 5.93 2.17
N LEU A 25 -12.64 5.88 1.05
CA LEU A 25 -12.99 6.62 -0.17
C LEU A 25 -14.40 6.28 -0.66
N SER A 26 -14.83 5.02 -0.54
CA SER A 26 -16.16 4.58 -0.96
C SER A 26 -17.29 5.00 -0.02
N GLY A 27 -16.97 5.52 1.17
CA GLY A 27 -17.96 5.67 2.23
C GLY A 27 -18.45 4.31 2.75
N ASN A 28 -18.93 4.31 3.98
CA ASN A 28 -19.44 3.13 4.69
C ASN A 28 -20.36 2.24 3.81
N PRO A 29 -20.06 0.96 3.57
CA PRO A 29 -20.89 0.07 2.76
C PRO A 29 -22.29 -0.22 3.37
N PHE A 30 -22.51 0.09 4.65
CA PHE A 30 -23.84 0.01 5.30
C PHE A 30 -24.63 1.33 5.23
N ALA A 31 -24.02 2.42 4.77
CA ALA A 31 -24.73 3.65 4.46
C ALA A 31 -25.17 3.59 2.99
N ALA A 32 -26.28 2.90 2.73
CA ALA A 32 -26.90 2.72 1.41
C ALA A 32 -27.44 4.03 0.77
N SER A 33 -26.87 5.20 1.09
CA SER A 33 -27.30 6.48 0.55
C SER A 33 -26.10 7.34 0.18
N ALA A 34 -25.83 7.36 -1.13
CA ALA A 34 -25.35 8.53 -1.86
C ALA A 34 -24.18 9.33 -1.26
N HIS A 35 -22.96 8.85 -1.43
CA HIS A 35 -21.84 9.75 -1.72
C HIS A 35 -21.23 9.36 -3.06
N THR A 36 -21.63 10.12 -4.07
CA THR A 36 -21.14 10.07 -5.44
C THR A 36 -19.60 10.19 -5.44
N PHE A 37 -18.92 9.22 -6.06
CA PHE A 37 -17.52 9.35 -6.49
C PHE A 37 -17.42 10.48 -7.53
N THR A 38 -17.47 11.74 -7.09
CA THR A 38 -17.71 12.91 -7.96
C THR A 38 -16.46 13.44 -8.63
N SER A 39 -15.27 13.16 -8.09
CA SER A 39 -14.02 13.63 -8.69
C SER A 39 -13.35 12.54 -9.53
N LEU A 40 -12.95 12.92 -10.74
CA LEU A 40 -12.23 12.05 -11.69
C LEU A 40 -10.95 11.48 -11.06
N ASP A 41 -10.32 12.25 -10.18
CA ASP A 41 -9.13 11.86 -9.42
C ASP A 41 -9.36 10.67 -8.48
N GLN A 42 -10.51 10.63 -7.79
CA GLN A 42 -10.87 9.50 -6.92
C GLN A 42 -11.14 8.22 -7.70
N GLN A 43 -11.72 8.31 -8.90
CA GLN A 43 -11.98 7.15 -9.75
C GLN A 43 -10.69 6.59 -10.36
N ILE A 44 -9.79 7.46 -10.84
CA ILE A 44 -8.46 7.04 -11.32
C ILE A 44 -7.69 6.37 -10.19
N PHE A 45 -7.70 6.95 -8.99
CA PHE A 45 -7.05 6.34 -7.83
C PHE A 45 -7.61 4.92 -7.58
N LEU A 46 -8.92 4.76 -7.47
CA LEU A 46 -9.55 3.47 -7.22
C LEU A 46 -9.25 2.41 -8.30
N TRP A 47 -9.43 2.77 -9.58
CA TRP A 47 -9.33 1.83 -10.70
C TRP A 47 -7.90 1.59 -11.17
N ALA A 48 -6.98 2.52 -10.92
CA ALA A 48 -5.57 2.32 -11.25
C ALA A 48 -4.80 1.72 -10.07
N HIS A 49 -4.86 2.31 -8.86
CA HIS A 49 -4.01 1.86 -7.75
C HIS A 49 -4.33 0.43 -7.30
N VAL A 50 -5.61 0.12 -7.05
CA VAL A 50 -5.98 -1.16 -6.44
C VAL A 50 -5.64 -2.35 -7.35
N PRO A 51 -6.02 -2.37 -8.65
CA PRO A 51 -5.71 -3.50 -9.52
C PRO A 51 -4.22 -3.62 -9.83
N ILE A 52 -3.49 -2.50 -9.90
CA ILE A 52 -2.04 -2.51 -10.15
C ILE A 52 -1.32 -3.12 -8.95
N VAL A 53 -1.61 -2.68 -7.72
CA VAL A 53 -0.97 -3.22 -6.52
C VAL A 53 -1.30 -4.71 -6.35
N PHE A 54 -2.57 -5.09 -6.53
CA PHE A 54 -2.99 -6.49 -6.42
C PHE A 54 -2.36 -7.37 -7.50
N GLY A 55 -2.33 -6.89 -8.75
CA GLY A 55 -1.68 -7.58 -9.87
C GLY A 55 -0.18 -7.76 -9.67
N LEU A 56 0.51 -6.74 -9.14
CA LEU A 56 1.93 -6.82 -8.83
C LEU A 56 2.22 -7.85 -7.73
N VAL A 57 1.42 -7.89 -6.67
CA VAL A 57 1.55 -8.89 -5.59
C VAL A 57 1.30 -10.31 -6.10
N LEU A 58 0.24 -10.52 -6.89
CA LEU A 58 -0.06 -11.82 -7.50
C LEU A 58 1.05 -12.27 -8.46
N LEU A 59 1.64 -11.35 -9.23
CA LEU A 59 2.75 -11.66 -10.14
C LEU A 59 4.05 -11.98 -9.37
N ALA A 60 4.26 -11.34 -8.22
CA ALA A 60 5.41 -11.57 -7.35
C ALA A 60 5.31 -12.85 -6.49
N GLU A 61 4.10 -13.39 -6.28
CA GLU A 61 3.85 -14.69 -5.63
C GLU A 61 3.78 -15.85 -6.64
N SER A 62 3.18 -15.66 -7.83
CA SER A 62 3.03 -16.71 -8.85
C SER A 62 4.33 -17.11 -9.54
N GLY A 63 5.41 -16.34 -9.36
CA GLY A 63 6.75 -16.68 -9.82
C GLY A 63 7.83 -16.33 -8.81
N SER A 64 8.96 -17.06 -8.83
CA SER A 64 10.17 -16.72 -8.06
C SER A 64 10.89 -15.50 -8.68
N ARG A 65 10.17 -14.40 -8.85
CA ARG A 65 10.68 -13.16 -9.43
C ARG A 65 11.17 -12.26 -8.32
N THR A 66 12.35 -12.56 -7.80
CA THR A 66 13.02 -11.78 -6.74
C THR A 66 13.07 -10.28 -7.05
N ALA A 67 13.25 -9.92 -8.34
CA ALA A 67 13.23 -8.53 -8.79
C ALA A 67 11.88 -7.83 -8.51
N LEU A 68 10.74 -8.51 -8.69
CA LEU A 68 9.42 -7.94 -8.39
C LEU A 68 9.22 -7.76 -6.89
N ARG A 69 9.66 -8.73 -6.08
CA ARG A 69 9.61 -8.64 -4.61
C ARG A 69 10.43 -7.46 -4.10
N TYR A 70 11.63 -7.30 -4.66
CA TYR A 70 12.50 -6.16 -4.37
C TYR A 70 11.84 -4.84 -4.78
N GLY A 71 11.27 -4.78 -5.99
CA GLY A 71 10.54 -3.62 -6.48
C GLY A 71 9.34 -3.24 -5.59
N LEU A 72 8.56 -4.22 -5.12
CA LEU A 72 7.45 -4.00 -4.19
C LEU A 72 7.93 -3.46 -2.83
N CYS A 73 9.06 -3.95 -2.32
CA CYS A 73 9.63 -3.44 -1.07
C CYS A 73 10.14 -2.00 -1.22
N VAL A 74 10.80 -1.68 -2.34
CA VAL A 74 11.19 -0.30 -2.68
C VAL A 74 9.95 0.58 -2.81
N PHE A 75 8.93 0.11 -3.52
CA PHE A 75 7.67 0.84 -3.68
C PHE A 75 7.04 1.16 -2.33
N ALA A 76 6.92 0.18 -1.42
CA ALA A 76 6.36 0.41 -0.08
C ALA A 76 7.12 1.49 0.71
N VAL A 77 8.45 1.50 0.64
CA VAL A 77 9.28 2.54 1.30
C VAL A 77 9.04 3.92 0.69
N VAL A 78 9.02 4.02 -0.64
CA VAL A 78 8.73 5.27 -1.35
C VAL A 78 7.31 5.75 -1.05
N HIS A 79 6.36 4.82 -0.97
CA HIS A 79 4.94 5.08 -0.70
C HIS A 79 4.74 5.69 0.70
N VAL A 80 5.45 5.20 1.72
CA VAL A 80 5.51 5.87 3.04
C VAL A 80 5.99 7.32 2.91
N GLY A 81 7.07 7.54 2.16
CA GLY A 81 7.62 8.88 1.92
C GLY A 81 6.61 9.81 1.22
N LEU A 82 5.83 9.26 0.28
CA LEU A 82 4.79 9.98 -0.43
C LEU A 82 3.65 10.40 0.52
N HIS A 83 3.18 9.48 1.36
CA HIS A 83 2.20 9.78 2.42
C HIS A 83 2.72 10.84 3.39
N TRP A 84 4.00 10.78 3.77
CA TRP A 84 4.62 11.80 4.61
C TRP A 84 4.71 13.17 3.93
N PHE A 85 5.06 13.22 2.64
CA PHE A 85 5.18 14.47 1.89
C PHE A 85 3.82 15.16 1.68
N TYR A 86 2.77 14.38 1.43
CA TYR A 86 1.43 14.92 1.18
C TYR A 86 0.58 15.09 2.44
N ARG A 87 1.07 14.72 3.64
CA ARG A 87 0.29 14.73 4.89
C ARG A 87 -0.31 16.09 5.26
N ASP A 88 0.34 17.18 4.84
CA ASP A 88 -0.03 18.56 5.19
C ASP A 88 -0.90 19.22 4.09
N GLN A 89 -1.26 18.47 3.03
CA GLN A 89 -2.09 18.97 1.94
C GLN A 89 -3.59 18.83 2.28
N PRO A 90 -4.44 19.82 1.92
CA PRO A 90 -5.87 19.81 2.22
C PRO A 90 -6.67 18.68 1.53
N VAL A 91 -6.09 18.04 0.51
CA VAL A 91 -6.65 16.88 -0.20
C VAL A 91 -6.31 15.54 0.47
N TYR A 92 -5.42 15.53 1.46
CA TYR A 92 -4.96 14.30 2.10
C TYR A 92 -5.96 13.79 3.15
N ASP A 93 -6.97 13.05 2.69
CA ASP A 93 -8.04 12.46 3.51
C ASP A 93 -7.74 10.99 3.92
N PHE A 94 -6.52 10.50 3.63
CA PHE A 94 -6.05 9.16 3.96
C PHE A 94 -5.51 9.05 5.41
N GLY A 95 -6.03 9.87 6.32
CA GLY A 95 -5.45 10.16 7.63
C GLY A 95 -5.82 9.19 8.75
N SER A 96 -6.35 8.01 8.46
CA SER A 96 -6.71 7.06 9.51
C SER A 96 -5.47 6.54 10.23
N LEU A 97 -5.54 6.43 11.56
CA LEU A 97 -4.44 5.87 12.35
C LEU A 97 -4.10 4.43 11.90
N ALA A 98 -5.10 3.67 11.48
CA ALA A 98 -4.92 2.31 10.98
C ALA A 98 -4.19 2.31 9.63
N SER A 99 -4.60 3.17 8.70
CA SER A 99 -3.96 3.38 7.39
C SER A 99 -2.48 3.77 7.56
N TRP A 100 -2.21 4.76 8.43
CA TRP A 100 -0.85 5.17 8.77
C TRP A 100 -0.01 4.05 9.39
N ALA A 101 -0.58 3.28 10.31
CA ALA A 101 0.13 2.15 10.91
C ALA A 101 0.46 1.08 9.86
N LEU A 102 -0.46 0.76 8.95
CA LEU A 102 -0.27 -0.22 7.90
C LEU A 102 0.81 0.20 6.91
N ILE A 103 0.78 1.45 6.43
CA ILE A 103 1.79 1.92 5.47
C ILE A 103 3.18 2.02 6.12
N LEU A 104 3.27 2.47 7.38
CA LEU A 104 4.54 2.49 8.12
C LEU A 104 5.10 1.08 8.33
N LEU A 105 4.26 0.12 8.72
CA LEU A 105 4.68 -1.28 8.85
C LEU A 105 5.12 -1.86 7.50
N ALA A 106 4.40 -1.58 6.41
CA ALA A 106 4.80 -1.98 5.06
C ALA A 106 6.18 -1.43 4.71
N GLY A 107 6.44 -0.14 4.96
CA GLY A 107 7.74 0.47 4.72
C GLY A 107 8.85 -0.09 5.61
N ILE A 108 8.60 -0.34 6.90
CA ILE A 108 9.59 -0.92 7.82
C ILE A 108 9.99 -2.33 7.37
N PHE A 109 9.02 -3.20 7.07
CA PHE A 109 9.31 -4.55 6.61
C PHE A 109 9.97 -4.54 5.23
N GLY A 110 9.57 -3.62 4.35
CA GLY A 110 10.16 -3.43 3.04
C GLY A 110 11.62 -2.99 3.13
N ALA A 111 11.92 -1.96 3.92
CA ALA A 111 13.28 -1.53 4.20
C ALA A 111 14.12 -2.66 4.79
N ALA A 112 13.57 -3.41 5.76
CA ALA A 112 14.25 -4.53 6.38
C ALA A 112 14.52 -5.70 5.41
N TYR A 113 13.75 -5.83 4.33
CA TYR A 113 14.01 -6.76 3.23
C TYR A 113 15.15 -6.29 2.32
N LEU A 114 15.28 -4.97 2.11
CA LEU A 114 16.31 -4.37 1.26
C LEU A 114 17.70 -4.34 1.92
N VAL A 115 17.78 -4.40 3.25
CA VAL A 115 19.07 -4.47 3.97
C VAL A 115 19.81 -5.76 3.57
N PRO A 116 21.05 -5.65 3.04
CA PRO A 116 21.83 -6.81 2.61
C PRO A 116 22.02 -7.79 3.77
N ALA A 117 21.92 -9.10 3.51
CA ALA A 117 22.04 -10.15 4.52
C ALA A 117 23.37 -10.17 5.31
N LYS A 118 24.41 -9.45 4.87
CA LYS A 118 25.66 -9.27 5.63
C LYS A 118 25.58 -8.20 6.73
N ALA A 119 24.56 -7.35 6.70
CA ALA A 119 24.32 -6.27 7.66
C ALA A 119 23.10 -6.56 8.57
N ARG A 120 22.60 -7.80 8.54
CA ARG A 120 21.35 -8.25 9.17
C ARG A 120 21.61 -9.42 10.10
#